data_AF-X1C5B2-F1
#
_entry.id   AF-X1C5B2-F1
#
_cell.length_a   1.000
_cell.length_b   1.000
_cell.length_c   1.000
_cell.angle_alpha   90.00
_cell.angle_beta   90.00
_cell.angle_gamma   90.00
#
_symmetry.space_group_name_H-M   'P 1'
#
loop_
_entity.id
_entity.type
_entity.pdbx_description
1 polymer ?
#
loop_
_entity_poly.entity_id
_entity_poly.type
_entity_poly.pdbx_seq_one_letter_code
_entity_poly.pdbx_strand_id
1 'polypeptide(L)'
;WGADIATLMDSAGTMVPEKVKKYIDQGKMNINISLGFHAHNNLQLAIANTMTAIKAGADYVDVSVGGLGRSAGNASTEILAVLLEKYGWGKPLDYKVLSDLNDNHIFPLIKGENRFSSEALTFGFAGFHSSFFPIVQKVVREYPSVDYRDLVIKLCIEEKVNVTEELVRRITKDLSSE
;
A
#
# COMPACT_ATOMS: atom_id res chain seq x y z
N TRP A 1 20.72 -3.47 16.15
CA TRP A 1 19.57 -4.18 16.77
C TRP A 1 19.33 -5.58 16.18
N GLY A 2 20.23 -6.12 15.34
CA GLY A 2 20.20 -7.53 14.92
C GLY A 2 19.30 -7.87 13.73
N ALA A 3 18.80 -6.88 12.98
CA ALA A 3 18.01 -7.13 11.78
C ALA A 3 18.90 -7.50 10.58
N ASP A 4 18.52 -8.54 9.84
CA ASP A 4 19.20 -8.98 8.60
C ASP A 4 18.71 -8.22 7.35
N ILE A 5 17.47 -7.73 7.39
CA ILE A 5 16.80 -7.04 6.29
C ILE A 5 16.03 -5.84 6.85
N ALA A 6 16.17 -4.68 6.21
CA ALA A 6 15.31 -3.53 6.43
C ALA A 6 14.39 -3.33 5.22
N THR A 7 13.08 -3.20 5.43
CA THR A 7 12.11 -3.04 4.33
C THR A 7 11.51 -1.64 4.34
N LEU A 8 11.54 -0.96 3.19
CA LEU A 8 10.81 0.29 2.98
C LEU A 8 9.34 -0.03 2.65
N MET A 9 8.44 0.52 3.45
CA MET A 9 7.01 0.27 3.38
C MET A 9 6.27 1.49 2.77
N ASP A 10 5.70 1.34 1.57
CA ASP A 10 4.67 2.27 1.05
C ASP A 10 3.30 1.85 1.57
N SER A 11 3.12 1.98 2.88
CA SER A 11 1.98 1.45 3.63
C SER A 11 0.64 2.10 3.29
N ALA A 12 0.67 3.35 2.80
CA ALA A 12 -0.51 4.08 2.32
C ALA A 12 -0.65 4.02 0.78
N GLY A 13 0.26 3.37 0.06
CA GLY A 13 0.20 3.21 -1.40
C GLY A 13 0.25 4.54 -2.16
N THR A 14 1.10 5.47 -1.70
CA THR A 14 1.15 6.86 -2.18
C THR A 14 2.41 7.19 -2.97
N MET A 15 3.42 6.31 -2.94
CA MET A 15 4.68 6.63 -3.60
C MET A 15 4.50 6.57 -5.12
N VAL A 16 5.25 7.44 -5.79
CA VAL A 16 5.49 7.40 -7.22
C VAL A 16 6.89 6.87 -7.50
N PRO A 17 7.18 6.32 -8.70
CA PRO A 17 8.46 5.68 -9.02
C PRO A 17 9.69 6.52 -8.65
N GLU A 18 9.67 7.82 -8.91
CA GLU A 18 10.80 8.73 -8.62
C GLU A 18 11.12 8.77 -7.12
N LYS A 19 10.09 8.74 -6.28
CA LYS A 19 10.21 8.73 -4.82
C LYS A 19 10.73 7.38 -4.32
N VAL A 20 10.25 6.28 -4.91
CA VAL A 20 10.75 4.92 -4.60
C VAL A 20 12.23 4.83 -4.91
N LYS A 21 12.65 5.23 -6.12
CA LYS A 21 14.06 5.22 -6.51
C LYS A 21 14.92 6.00 -5.51
N LYS A 22 14.49 7.23 -5.18
CA LYS A 22 15.21 8.07 -4.21
C LYS A 22 15.39 7.37 -2.87
N TYR A 23 14.34 6.75 -2.33
CA TYR A 23 14.45 6.08 -1.02
C TYR A 23 15.29 4.81 -1.06
N ILE A 24 15.22 4.03 -2.14
CA ILE A 24 16.05 2.84 -2.30
C ILE A 24 17.52 3.24 -2.44
N ASP A 25 17.84 4.23 -3.28
CA ASP A 25 19.19 4.76 -3.42
C ASP A 25 19.75 5.22 -2.06
N GLN A 26 18.96 5.98 -1.28
CA GLN A 26 19.36 6.41 0.05
C GLN A 26 19.53 5.23 1.02
N GLY A 27 18.64 4.23 0.97
CA GLY A 27 18.78 3.02 1.77
C GLY A 27 20.11 2.32 1.47
N LYS A 28 20.40 2.03 0.20
CA LYS A 28 21.63 1.35 -0.23
C LYS A 28 22.91 2.12 0.13
N MET A 29 22.85 3.46 0.21
CA MET A 29 24.00 4.27 0.63
C MET A 29 24.23 4.27 2.13
N ASN A 30 23.19 4.06 2.95
CA ASN A 30 23.24 4.30 4.39
C ASN A 30 23.12 3.03 5.24
N ILE A 31 22.73 1.89 4.67
CA ILE A 31 22.63 0.61 5.40
C ILE A 31 23.51 -0.46 4.77
N ASN A 32 24.12 -1.28 5.63
CA ASN A 32 24.98 -2.40 5.24
C ASN A 32 24.26 -3.77 5.33
N ILE A 33 22.93 -3.76 5.49
CA ILE A 33 22.09 -4.95 5.51
C ILE A 33 21.21 -4.97 4.26
N SER A 34 20.53 -6.10 4.00
CA SER A 34 19.69 -6.20 2.81
C SER A 34 18.52 -5.22 2.87
N LEU A 35 18.14 -4.67 1.72
CA LEU A 35 17.05 -3.70 1.60
C LEU A 35 15.86 -4.32 0.87
N GLY A 36 14.71 -4.35 1.54
CA GLY A 36 13.43 -4.76 0.98
C GLY A 36 12.57 -3.59 0.55
N PHE A 37 11.56 -3.87 -0.28
CA PHE A 37 10.50 -2.91 -0.62
C PHE A 37 9.12 -3.56 -0.65
N HIS A 38 8.14 -2.88 -0.07
CA HIS A 38 6.74 -3.31 -0.02
C HIS A 38 5.83 -2.18 -0.49
N ALA A 39 4.95 -2.46 -1.46
CA ALA A 39 4.04 -1.46 -2.03
C ALA A 39 2.57 -1.86 -1.97
N HIS A 40 1.74 -0.91 -1.53
CA HIS A 40 0.29 -0.95 -1.67
C HIS A 40 -0.18 -0.28 -2.97
N ASN A 41 -1.33 -0.72 -3.47
CA ASN A 41 -1.81 -0.40 -4.81
C ASN A 41 -2.91 0.68 -4.84
N ASN A 42 -2.99 1.54 -3.82
CA ASN A 42 -4.03 2.57 -3.70
C ASN A 42 -4.08 3.53 -4.89
N LEU A 43 -2.91 3.93 -5.41
CA LEU A 43 -2.78 4.73 -6.63
C LEU A 43 -2.57 3.89 -7.91
N GLN A 44 -2.77 2.58 -7.86
CA GLN A 44 -2.53 1.65 -8.98
C GLN A 44 -1.07 1.62 -9.48
N LEU A 45 -0.12 1.92 -8.59
CA LEU A 45 1.32 1.99 -8.90
C LEU A 45 2.15 0.90 -8.23
N ALA A 46 1.56 -0.05 -7.50
CA ALA A 46 2.34 -0.99 -6.69
C ALA A 46 3.36 -1.77 -7.52
N ILE A 47 2.94 -2.35 -8.66
CA ILE A 47 3.85 -3.13 -9.51
C ILE A 47 4.93 -2.26 -10.17
N ALA A 48 4.59 -1.03 -10.57
CA ALA A 48 5.54 -0.07 -11.15
C ALA A 48 6.59 0.36 -10.12
N ASN A 49 6.15 0.60 -8.89
CA ASN A 49 7.00 0.91 -7.75
C ASN A 49 7.90 -0.27 -7.39
N THR A 50 7.38 -1.50 -7.34
CA THR A 50 8.17 -2.72 -7.12
C THR A 50 9.25 -2.89 -8.18
N MET A 51 8.93 -2.74 -9.46
CA MET A 51 9.93 -2.79 -10.53
C MET A 51 10.97 -1.67 -10.42
N THR A 52 10.55 -0.49 -9.98
CA THR A 52 11.47 0.64 -9.74
C THR A 52 12.43 0.34 -8.58
N ALA A 53 11.95 -0.28 -7.51
CA ALA A 53 12.78 -0.69 -6.39
C ALA A 53 13.82 -1.74 -6.81
N ILE A 54 13.41 -2.75 -7.59
CA ILE A 54 14.32 -3.76 -8.15
C ILE A 54 15.41 -3.09 -8.99
N LYS A 55 15.02 -2.17 -9.90
CA LYS A 55 15.97 -1.41 -10.74
C LYS A 55 16.93 -0.55 -9.94
N ALA A 56 16.50 -0.06 -8.78
CA ALA A 56 17.31 0.74 -7.87
C ALA A 56 18.20 -0.11 -6.94
N GLY A 57 18.12 -1.45 -7.02
CA GLY A 57 18.99 -2.35 -6.25
C GLY A 57 18.41 -2.85 -4.93
N ALA A 58 17.08 -2.85 -4.79
CA ALA A 58 16.41 -3.58 -3.72
C ALA A 58 16.78 -5.08 -3.79
N ASP A 59 17.11 -5.66 -2.64
CA ASP A 59 17.49 -7.07 -2.51
C ASP A 59 16.26 -7.98 -2.36
N TYR A 60 15.19 -7.43 -1.77
CA TYR A 60 13.91 -8.14 -1.56
C TYR A 60 12.73 -7.27 -2.00
N VAL A 61 11.66 -7.91 -2.45
CA VAL A 61 10.38 -7.26 -2.70
C VAL A 61 9.24 -8.12 -2.19
N ASP A 62 8.24 -7.47 -1.60
CA ASP A 62 7.00 -8.12 -1.21
C ASP A 62 5.99 -8.05 -2.36
N VAL A 63 5.34 -9.19 -2.60
CA VAL A 63 4.23 -9.35 -3.55
C VAL A 63 3.22 -10.33 -2.96
N SER A 64 2.00 -10.31 -3.50
CA SER A 64 0.98 -11.30 -3.18
C SER A 64 0.27 -11.81 -4.42
N VAL A 65 -0.15 -13.07 -4.36
CA VAL A 65 -0.92 -13.74 -5.42
C VAL A 65 -2.25 -12.98 -5.59
N GLY A 66 -2.62 -12.67 -6.82
CA GLY A 66 -3.78 -11.82 -7.13
C GLY A 66 -3.67 -10.38 -6.62
N GLY A 67 -2.48 -9.96 -6.19
CA GLY A 67 -2.27 -8.70 -5.48
C GLY A 67 -2.93 -8.64 -4.11
N LEU A 68 -3.35 -9.78 -3.53
CA LEU A 68 -4.10 -9.84 -2.28
C LEU A 68 -3.51 -8.97 -1.17
N GLY A 69 -4.27 -7.98 -0.70
CA GLY A 69 -3.88 -7.11 0.40
C GLY A 69 -5.00 -6.18 0.83
N ARG A 70 -4.74 -5.38 1.87
CA ARG A 70 -5.69 -4.36 2.35
C ARG A 70 -5.94 -3.30 1.29
N SER A 71 -7.08 -2.61 1.40
CA SER A 71 -7.45 -1.51 0.50
C SER A 71 -7.47 -1.96 -0.97
N ALA A 72 -6.72 -1.33 -1.87
CA ALA A 72 -6.63 -1.71 -3.28
C ALA A 72 -5.66 -2.87 -3.56
N GLY A 73 -5.08 -3.49 -2.53
CA GLY A 73 -4.14 -4.61 -2.65
C GLY A 73 -2.68 -4.20 -2.66
N ASN A 74 -1.83 -5.12 -3.07
CA ASN A 74 -0.37 -5.02 -3.17
C ASN A 74 0.09 -5.22 -4.62
N ALA A 75 1.40 -5.23 -4.85
CA ALA A 75 1.96 -5.69 -6.11
C ALA A 75 1.65 -7.19 -6.35
N SER A 76 1.14 -7.53 -7.54
CA SER A 76 0.78 -8.90 -7.90
C SER A 76 2.02 -9.75 -8.24
N THR A 77 2.08 -10.96 -7.66
CA THR A 77 3.14 -11.93 -7.90
C THR A 77 3.17 -12.40 -9.36
N GLU A 78 1.99 -12.63 -9.96
CA GLU A 78 1.82 -13.07 -11.35
C GLU A 78 2.40 -12.03 -12.32
N ILE A 79 2.03 -10.77 -12.11
CA ILE A 79 2.51 -9.68 -12.97
C ILE A 79 4.01 -9.51 -12.79
N LEU A 80 4.52 -9.59 -11.55
CA LEU A 80 5.96 -9.51 -11.31
C LEU A 80 6.69 -10.65 -12.02
N ALA A 81 6.21 -11.89 -11.94
CA ALA A 81 6.79 -13.04 -12.64
C ALA A 81 6.91 -12.80 -14.15
N VAL A 82 5.83 -12.36 -14.80
CA VAL A 82 5.82 -12.04 -16.24
C VAL A 82 6.79 -10.90 -16.57
N LEU A 83 6.87 -9.88 -15.72
CA LEU A 83 7.81 -8.77 -15.94
C LEU A 83 9.26 -9.22 -15.79
N LEU A 84 9.60 -9.97 -14.74
CA LEU A 84 10.94 -10.51 -14.56
C LEU A 84 11.37 -11.37 -15.74
N GLU A 85 10.48 -12.22 -16.26
CA GLU A 85 10.73 -13.01 -17.48
C GLU A 85 10.98 -12.10 -18.70
N LYS A 86 10.16 -11.06 -18.91
CA LYS A 86 10.34 -10.10 -20.01
C LYS A 86 11.67 -9.35 -19.95
N TYR A 87 12.17 -9.05 -18.75
CA TYR A 87 13.47 -8.40 -18.56
C TYR A 87 14.64 -9.40 -18.56
N GLY A 88 14.38 -10.71 -18.58
CA GLY A 88 15.41 -11.74 -18.47
C GLY A 88 16.09 -11.75 -17.10
N TRP A 89 15.35 -11.42 -16.03
CA TRP A 89 15.86 -11.32 -14.66
C TRP A 89 15.45 -12.50 -13.81
N GLY A 90 16.41 -13.04 -13.06
CA GLY A 90 16.16 -14.12 -12.11
C GLY A 90 15.81 -15.46 -12.76
N LYS A 91 15.30 -16.39 -11.94
CA LYS A 91 14.78 -17.67 -12.43
C LYS A 91 13.33 -17.48 -12.91
N PRO A 92 12.92 -18.09 -14.04
CA PRO A 92 11.53 -18.04 -14.46
C PRO A 92 10.62 -18.60 -13.38
N LEU A 93 9.58 -17.83 -13.05
CA LEU A 93 8.44 -18.30 -12.27
C LEU A 93 7.35 -18.68 -13.26
N ASP A 94 6.81 -19.90 -13.15
CA ASP A 94 5.72 -20.32 -14.03
C ASP A 94 4.45 -19.53 -13.70
N TYR A 95 4.17 -18.51 -14.50
CA TYR A 95 3.00 -17.65 -14.31
C TYR A 95 1.68 -18.44 -14.42
N LYS A 96 1.67 -19.60 -15.09
CA LYS A 96 0.46 -20.42 -15.22
C LYS A 96 0.08 -21.04 -13.88
N VAL A 97 1.06 -21.56 -13.15
CA VAL A 97 0.85 -22.07 -11.79
C VAL A 97 0.36 -20.96 -10.86
N LEU A 98 0.91 -19.74 -10.99
CA LEU A 98 0.46 -18.59 -10.20
C LEU A 98 -0.96 -18.14 -10.61
N SER A 99 -1.28 -18.17 -11.90
CA SER A 99 -2.62 -17.86 -12.42
C SER A 99 -3.65 -18.87 -11.91
N ASP A 100 -3.36 -20.17 -11.98
CA ASP A 100 -4.22 -21.23 -11.48
C ASP A 100 -4.42 -21.10 -9.96
N LEU A 101 -3.35 -20.77 -9.22
CA LEU A 101 -3.43 -20.51 -7.78
C LEU A 101 -4.35 -19.32 -7.48
N ASN A 102 -4.20 -18.22 -8.23
CA ASN A 102 -5.06 -17.06 -8.08
C ASN A 102 -6.52 -17.41 -8.33
N ASP A 103 -6.83 -18.00 -9.48
CA ASP A 103 -8.21 -18.20 -9.92
C ASP A 103 -8.94 -19.25 -9.08
N ASN A 104 -8.25 -20.33 -8.68
CA ASN A 104 -8.86 -21.42 -7.94
C ASN A 104 -8.90 -21.20 -6.42
N HIS A 105 -7.99 -20.39 -5.87
CA HIS A 105 -7.82 -20.29 -4.41
C HIS A 105 -7.87 -18.87 -3.85
N ILE A 106 -7.35 -17.86 -4.55
CA ILE A 106 -7.29 -16.50 -4.00
C ILE A 106 -8.51 -15.67 -4.40
N PHE A 107 -8.79 -15.59 -5.69
CA PHE A 107 -9.90 -14.83 -6.24
C PHE A 107 -11.26 -15.17 -5.59
N PRO A 108 -11.61 -16.44 -5.35
CA PRO A 108 -12.86 -16.80 -4.68
C PRO A 108 -12.97 -16.32 -3.22
N LEU A 109 -11.84 -16.03 -2.56
CA LEU A 109 -11.81 -15.56 -1.17
C LEU A 109 -11.92 -14.03 -1.04
N ILE A 110 -11.71 -13.29 -2.14
CA ILE A 110 -11.73 -11.83 -2.12
C ILE A 110 -13.16 -11.33 -1.89
N LYS A 111 -13.39 -10.76 -0.71
CA LYS A 111 -14.66 -10.13 -0.31
C LYS A 111 -14.41 -8.67 0.06
N GLY A 112 -14.84 -7.75 -0.80
CA GLY A 112 -14.86 -6.31 -0.52
C GLY A 112 -13.51 -5.60 -0.68
N GLU A 113 -12.50 -5.95 0.11
CA GLU A 113 -11.12 -5.43 0.01
C GLU A 113 -10.36 -6.05 -1.19
N ASN A 114 -9.17 -5.56 -1.50
CA ASN A 114 -8.35 -5.96 -2.65
C ASN A 114 -8.91 -5.50 -4.02
N ARG A 115 -9.54 -4.34 -4.05
CA ARG A 115 -10.01 -3.69 -5.29
C ARG A 115 -9.89 -2.18 -5.19
N PHE A 116 -9.72 -1.52 -6.33
CA PHE A 116 -9.81 -0.07 -6.37
C PHE A 116 -11.20 0.39 -5.89
N SER A 117 -11.22 1.43 -5.06
CA SER A 117 -12.44 2.02 -4.48
C SER A 117 -12.24 3.50 -4.21
N SER A 118 -13.33 4.23 -3.95
CA SER A 118 -13.28 5.63 -3.53
C SER A 118 -12.51 5.80 -2.20
N GLU A 119 -12.56 4.80 -1.33
CA GLU A 119 -11.74 4.73 -0.11
C GLU A 119 -10.25 4.65 -0.46
N ALA A 120 -9.86 3.71 -1.33
CA ALA A 120 -8.47 3.56 -1.76
C ALA A 120 -7.91 4.83 -2.43
N LEU A 121 -8.71 5.50 -3.27
CA LEU A 121 -8.36 6.79 -3.86
C LEU A 121 -8.07 7.84 -2.77
N THR A 122 -8.98 7.96 -1.80
CA THR A 122 -8.86 8.92 -0.69
C THR A 122 -7.63 8.61 0.15
N PHE A 123 -7.37 7.33 0.43
CA PHE A 123 -6.22 6.90 1.21
C PHE A 123 -4.91 7.19 0.49
N GLY A 124 -4.85 6.89 -0.80
CA GLY A 124 -3.72 7.21 -1.68
C GLY A 124 -3.46 8.72 -1.77
N PHE A 125 -4.53 9.53 -1.83
CA PHE A 125 -4.42 10.98 -1.86
C PHE A 125 -3.92 11.57 -0.52
N ALA A 126 -4.50 11.15 0.60
CA ALA A 126 -4.18 11.71 1.92
C ALA A 126 -2.88 11.14 2.54
N GLY A 127 -2.43 9.98 2.07
CA GLY A 127 -1.40 9.19 2.77
C GLY A 127 -1.95 8.56 4.04
N PHE A 128 -3.19 8.07 3.98
CA PHE A 128 -3.87 7.45 5.10
C PHE A 128 -3.63 5.94 5.11
N HIS A 129 -3.25 5.39 6.27
CA HIS A 129 -3.09 3.96 6.44
C HIS A 129 -4.45 3.29 6.72
N SER A 130 -4.86 2.35 5.87
CA SER A 130 -6.22 1.79 5.88
C SER A 130 -6.60 1.07 7.18
N SER A 131 -5.63 0.63 8.00
CA SER A 131 -5.94 0.00 9.30
C SER A 131 -6.65 0.93 10.28
N PHE A 132 -6.57 2.25 10.09
CA PHE A 132 -7.24 3.23 10.93
C PHE A 132 -8.68 3.52 10.48
N PHE A 133 -9.08 3.05 9.29
CA PHE A 133 -10.38 3.35 8.72
C PHE A 133 -11.58 2.88 9.55
N PRO A 134 -11.55 1.72 10.25
CA PRO A 134 -12.65 1.31 11.12
C PRO A 134 -12.98 2.34 12.21
N ILE A 135 -11.97 3.07 12.71
CA ILE A 135 -12.16 4.16 13.69
C ILE A 135 -12.90 5.33 13.04
N VAL A 136 -12.46 5.73 11.84
CA VAL A 136 -13.10 6.81 11.06
C VAL A 136 -14.55 6.46 10.74
N GLN A 137 -14.81 5.25 10.22
CA GLN A 137 -16.15 4.78 9.89
C GLN A 137 -17.08 4.77 11.11
N LYS A 138 -16.57 4.36 12.27
CA LYS A 138 -17.34 4.38 13.52
C LYS A 138 -17.80 5.79 13.85
N VAL A 139 -16.88 6.76 13.81
CA VAL A 139 -17.19 8.16 14.15
C VAL A 139 -18.11 8.79 13.10
N VAL A 140 -17.83 8.65 11.81
CA VAL A 140 -18.65 9.27 10.73
C VAL A 140 -20.11 8.81 10.76
N ARG A 141 -20.39 7.56 11.17
CA ARG A 141 -21.78 7.08 11.34
C ARG A 141 -22.59 7.88 12.36
N GLU A 142 -21.93 8.53 13.31
CA GLU A 142 -22.55 9.40 14.31
C GLU A 142 -22.73 10.85 13.81
N TYR A 143 -22.07 11.22 12.70
CA TYR A 143 -22.06 12.57 12.12
C TYR A 143 -22.39 12.50 10.62
N PRO A 144 -23.65 12.24 10.22
CA PRO A 144 -24.04 11.98 8.83
C PRO A 144 -23.85 13.18 7.88
N SER A 145 -23.65 14.39 8.40
CA SER A 145 -23.33 15.58 7.61
C SER A 145 -21.85 15.70 7.22
N VAL A 146 -20.96 14.91 7.84
CA VAL A 146 -19.52 14.96 7.59
C VAL A 146 -19.16 13.93 6.52
N ASP A 147 -18.52 14.39 5.44
CA ASP A 147 -17.94 13.49 4.46
C ASP A 147 -16.68 12.82 5.03
N TYR A 148 -16.62 11.49 5.01
CA TYR A 148 -15.45 10.75 5.52
C TYR A 148 -14.16 11.13 4.78
N ARG A 149 -14.26 11.58 3.52
CA ARG A 149 -13.10 11.95 2.69
C ARG A 149 -12.42 13.20 3.23
N ASP A 150 -13.22 14.23 3.53
CA ASP A 150 -12.73 15.48 4.10
C ASP A 150 -12.15 15.24 5.50
N LEU A 151 -12.81 14.39 6.30
CA LEU A 151 -12.29 13.96 7.59
C LEU A 151 -10.94 13.24 7.46
N VAL A 152 -10.80 12.27 6.55
CA VAL A 152 -9.53 11.56 6.33
C VAL A 152 -8.42 12.53 5.89
N ILE A 153 -8.74 13.47 5.00
CA ILE A 153 -7.77 14.48 4.54
C ILE A 153 -7.33 15.37 5.70
N LYS A 154 -8.27 15.93 6.47
CA LYS A 154 -7.96 16.81 7.62
C LYS A 154 -7.24 16.08 8.74
N LEU A 155 -7.63 14.83 9.01
CA LEU A 155 -6.93 13.94 9.94
C LEU A 155 -5.47 13.75 9.52
N CYS A 156 -5.22 13.42 8.26
CA CYS A 156 -3.86 13.23 7.77
C CYS A 156 -3.01 14.51 7.75
N ILE A 157 -3.61 15.70 7.61
CA ILE A 157 -2.88 16.95 7.75
C ILE A 157 -2.33 17.10 9.18
N GLU A 158 -3.08 16.62 10.18
CA GLU A 158 -2.71 16.76 11.58
C GLU A 158 -1.87 15.60 12.12
N GLU A 159 -2.25 14.35 11.87
CA GLU A 159 -1.58 13.15 12.39
C GLU A 159 -1.87 11.93 11.49
N LYS A 160 -0.80 11.29 11.02
CA LYS A 160 -0.88 10.14 10.07
C LYS A 160 -0.50 8.80 10.69
N VAL A 161 0.20 8.83 11.81
CA VAL A 161 0.87 7.66 12.41
C VAL A 161 0.10 7.14 13.61
N ASN A 162 -0.35 8.04 14.49
CA ASN A 162 -1.00 7.67 15.76
C ASN A 162 -2.46 8.12 15.82
N VAL A 163 -3.30 7.52 14.97
CA VAL A 163 -4.73 7.86 14.90
C VAL A 163 -5.50 7.22 16.07
N THR A 164 -6.09 8.05 16.93
CA THR A 164 -6.96 7.62 18.03
C THR A 164 -8.42 8.02 17.78
N GLU A 165 -9.37 7.33 18.41
CA GLU A 165 -10.80 7.70 18.29
C GLU A 165 -11.08 9.11 18.81
N GLU A 166 -10.40 9.54 19.88
CA GLU A 166 -10.52 10.89 20.45
C GLU A 166 -10.14 11.97 19.42
N LEU A 167 -9.01 11.77 18.75
CA LEU A 167 -8.53 12.67 17.71
C LEU A 167 -9.54 12.75 16.55
N VAL A 168 -10.00 11.60 16.06
CA VAL A 168 -10.99 11.54 14.96
C VAL A 168 -12.27 12.28 15.35
N ARG A 169 -12.76 12.10 16.59
CA ARG A 169 -13.95 12.80 17.08
C ARG A 169 -13.77 14.30 17.17
N ARG A 170 -12.60 14.77 17.63
CA ARG A 170 -12.31 16.22 17.68
C ARG A 170 -12.35 16.83 16.28
N ILE A 171 -11.63 16.25 15.33
CA ILE A 171 -11.60 16.76 13.94
C ILE A 171 -12.98 16.69 13.28
N THR A 172 -13.75 15.63 13.56
CA THR A 172 -15.14 15.50 13.05
C THR A 172 -16.04 16.61 13.60
N LYS A 173 -15.91 16.97 14.88
CA LYS A 173 -16.66 18.08 15.47
C LYS A 173 -16.31 19.41 14.80
N ASP A 174 -15.01 19.67 14.61
CA ASP A 174 -14.53 20.88 13.94
C ASP A 174 -15.11 21.00 12.52
N LEU A 175 -15.15 19.89 11.75
CA LEU A 175 -15.76 19.84 10.42
C LEU A 175 -17.29 19.97 10.43
N SER A 176 -17.96 19.45 11.47
CA SER A 176 -19.42 19.55 11.56
C SER A 176 -19.93 20.95 11.93
N SER A 177 -19.03 21.81 12.41
CA SER A 177 -19.33 23.19 12.78
C SER A 177 -18.99 24.23 11.70
N GLU A 178 -18.38 23.81 10.60
CA GLU A 178 -18.12 24.60 9.39
C GLU A 178 -19.34 24.62 8.46
#